data_AF-A0AA37UKG7-F1
#
_entry.id   AF-A0AA37UKG7-F1
#
_cell.length_a   1.000
_cell.length_b   1.000
_cell.length_c   1.000
_cell.angle_alpha   90.00
_cell.angle_beta   90.00
_cell.angle_gamma   90.00
#
_symmetry.space_group_name_H-M   'P 1'
#
loop_
_entity.id
_entity.type
_entity.pdbx_description
1 polymer ?
#
loop_
_entity_poly.entity_id
_entity_poly.type
_entity_poly.pdbx_seq_one_letter_code
_entity_poly.pdbx_strand_id
1 'polypeptide(L)'
;MSSSIESCGTTPGEARARGCLFELHNFAWVPPACYDHELADTWDADDGWLFSHNMEGTDLIPKEVALRGELPAAWVPWSQHLAHCALIWRKFQRAVSFGWPMDNWTSSYSHTDHCATNLIRRDLEEASFNSLLYLKYPTCDFRWRTPITPAEFKASLPAAAANHKHNHS
;
A
#
# COMPACT_ATOMS: atom_id res chain seq x y z
N MET A 1 7.76 29.80 2.65
CA MET A 1 7.31 28.52 3.25
C MET A 1 6.47 27.83 2.19
N SER A 2 6.98 26.76 1.58
CA SER A 2 6.20 25.99 0.59
C SER A 2 5.06 25.30 1.32
N SER A 3 3.82 25.46 0.85
CA SER A 3 2.66 24.74 1.36
C SER A 3 2.96 23.23 1.26
N SER A 4 2.95 22.52 2.38
CA SER A 4 3.06 21.06 2.41
C SER A 4 1.81 20.50 1.74
N ILE A 5 1.98 19.79 0.63
CA ILE A 5 0.87 19.12 -0.05
C ILE A 5 0.41 17.97 0.86
N GLU A 6 -0.83 18.03 1.33
CA GLU A 6 -1.42 16.96 2.15
C GLU A 6 -2.16 15.91 1.30
N SER A 7 -2.46 16.22 0.04
CA SER A 7 -3.21 15.34 -0.88
C SER A 7 -2.81 15.52 -2.35
N CYS A 8 -2.81 14.41 -3.08
CA CYS A 8 -2.48 14.35 -4.52
C CYS A 8 -3.67 14.49 -5.47
N GLY A 9 -4.85 14.89 -4.97
CA GLY A 9 -6.07 14.91 -5.77
C GLY A 9 -6.65 13.52 -5.94
N THR A 10 -7.28 13.25 -7.09
CA THR A 10 -7.98 11.97 -7.35
C THR A 10 -7.64 11.35 -8.71
N THR A 11 -6.75 11.98 -9.49
CA THR A 11 -6.32 11.48 -10.80
C THR A 11 -4.80 11.56 -10.97
N PRO A 12 -4.18 10.76 -11.85
CA PRO A 12 -2.74 10.82 -12.08
C PRO A 12 -2.31 12.20 -12.62
N GLY A 13 -3.18 12.84 -13.42
CA GLY A 13 -2.96 14.18 -13.93
C GLY A 13 -2.90 15.24 -12.83
N GLU A 14 -3.84 15.20 -11.88
CA GLU A 14 -3.82 16.09 -10.72
C GLU A 14 -2.61 15.84 -9.82
N ALA A 15 -2.28 14.57 -9.58
CA ALA A 15 -1.13 14.20 -8.76
C ALA A 15 0.17 14.75 -9.34
N ARG A 16 0.40 14.58 -10.64
CA ARG A 16 1.56 15.16 -11.34
C ARG A 16 1.54 16.68 -11.32
N ALA A 17 0.39 17.31 -11.57
CA ALA A 17 0.26 18.77 -11.52
C ALA A 17 0.56 19.34 -10.13
N ARG A 18 0.32 18.56 -9.07
CA ARG A 18 0.66 18.90 -7.69
C ARG A 18 2.08 18.51 -7.29
N GLY A 19 2.85 17.84 -8.14
CA GLY A 19 4.21 17.40 -7.81
C GLY A 19 4.29 16.19 -6.88
N CYS A 20 3.23 15.38 -6.83
CA CYS A 20 3.25 14.10 -6.13
C CYS A 20 4.10 13.07 -6.86
N LEU A 21 4.53 12.06 -6.11
CA LEU A 21 5.35 10.94 -6.59
C LEU A 21 4.53 9.65 -6.55
N PHE A 22 4.70 8.78 -7.54
CA PHE A 22 4.05 7.49 -7.56
C PHE A 22 4.90 6.45 -6.84
N GLU A 23 4.34 5.80 -5.82
CA GLU A 23 4.94 4.67 -5.09
C GLU A 23 4.42 3.35 -5.65
N LEU A 24 5.22 2.65 -6.44
CA LEU A 24 4.81 1.38 -7.07
C LEU A 24 4.39 0.34 -6.03
N HIS A 25 5.18 0.20 -4.96
CA HIS A 25 4.92 -0.77 -3.89
C HIS A 25 3.59 -0.54 -3.18
N ASN A 26 3.12 0.71 -3.06
CA ASN A 26 1.83 1.04 -2.42
C ASN A 26 0.70 1.24 -3.43
N PHE A 27 1.05 1.26 -4.72
CA PHE A 27 0.20 1.58 -5.86
C PHE A 27 -0.57 2.89 -5.62
N ALA A 28 0.17 3.94 -5.26
CA ALA A 28 -0.38 5.19 -4.75
C ALA A 28 0.40 6.42 -5.24
N TRP A 29 -0.32 7.51 -5.51
CA TRP A 29 0.27 8.84 -5.65
C TRP A 29 0.34 9.52 -4.29
N VAL A 30 1.55 9.80 -3.79
CA VAL A 30 1.76 10.37 -2.46
C VAL A 30 2.48 11.72 -2.53
N PRO A 31 2.21 12.63 -1.59
CA PRO A 31 2.97 13.86 -1.50
C PRO A 31 4.46 13.59 -1.19
N PRO A 32 5.39 14.44 -1.65
CA PRO A 32 6.83 14.22 -1.43
C PRO A 32 7.22 14.04 0.04
N ALA A 33 6.48 14.62 0.98
CA ALA A 33 6.75 14.49 2.41
C ALA A 33 6.49 13.07 2.98
N CYS A 34 5.68 12.26 2.29
CA CYS A 34 5.39 10.86 2.67
C CYS A 34 6.00 9.82 1.71
N TYR A 35 6.80 10.27 0.74
CA TYR A 35 7.50 9.39 -0.20
C TYR A 35 8.83 8.95 0.42
N ASP A 36 9.04 7.65 0.55
CA ASP A 36 10.30 7.11 1.07
C ASP A 36 11.20 6.66 -0.09
N HIS A 37 12.11 7.55 -0.51
CA HIS A 37 12.99 7.30 -1.66
C HIS A 37 13.80 6.01 -1.54
N GLU A 38 14.34 5.70 -0.35
CA GLU A 38 15.18 4.52 -0.18
C GLU A 38 14.38 3.21 -0.32
N LEU A 39 13.17 3.17 0.23
CA LEU A 39 12.28 2.01 0.09
C LEU A 39 11.73 1.89 -1.33
N ALA A 40 11.39 3.02 -1.97
CA ALA A 40 10.92 3.04 -3.34
C ALA A 40 12.01 2.58 -4.32
N ASP A 41 13.21 3.13 -4.23
CA ASP A 41 14.35 2.77 -5.10
C ASP A 41 14.71 1.27 -4.94
N THR A 42 14.71 0.77 -3.70
CA THR A 42 14.96 -0.66 -3.43
C THR A 42 13.89 -1.56 -4.04
N TRP A 43 12.62 -1.17 -3.92
CA TRP A 43 11.51 -1.92 -4.51
C TRP A 43 11.55 -1.88 -6.04
N ASP A 44 11.76 -0.70 -6.61
CA ASP A 44 11.73 -0.46 -8.05
C ASP A 44 12.94 -1.09 -8.77
N ALA A 45 14.04 -1.36 -8.06
CA ALA A 45 15.20 -2.07 -8.60
C ALA A 45 14.97 -3.58 -8.82
N ASP A 46 13.93 -4.18 -8.25
CA ASP A 46 13.64 -5.60 -8.40
C ASP A 46 12.79 -5.85 -9.67
N ASP A 47 13.39 -6.44 -10.70
CA ASP A 47 12.73 -6.79 -11.96
C ASP A 47 11.87 -8.06 -11.88
N GLY A 48 11.84 -8.72 -10.72
CA GLY A 48 10.98 -9.87 -10.44
C GLY A 48 9.53 -9.51 -10.14
N TRP A 49 9.20 -8.22 -9.95
CA TRP A 49 7.81 -7.80 -9.72
C TRP A 49 6.94 -7.95 -10.96
N LEU A 50 5.79 -8.61 -10.77
CA LEU A 50 4.85 -8.92 -11.83
C LEU A 50 3.50 -8.26 -11.58
N PHE A 51 2.88 -7.83 -12.67
CA PHE A 51 1.57 -7.20 -12.68
C PHE A 51 0.73 -7.84 -13.78
N SER A 52 -0.57 -8.01 -13.55
CA SER A 52 -1.50 -8.60 -14.51
C SER A 52 -2.83 -7.85 -14.54
N HIS A 53 -3.48 -7.81 -15.69
CA HIS A 53 -4.85 -7.32 -15.82
C HIS A 53 -5.88 -8.32 -15.24
N ASN A 54 -5.52 -9.59 -15.12
CA ASN A 54 -6.38 -10.67 -14.64
C ASN A 54 -5.75 -11.52 -13.53
N MET A 55 -6.57 -12.24 -12.77
CA MET A 55 -6.11 -13.07 -11.66
C MET A 55 -5.48 -14.40 -12.10
N GLU A 56 -5.62 -14.76 -13.38
CA GLU A 56 -5.00 -15.93 -13.98
C GLU A 56 -3.51 -15.70 -14.31
N GLY A 57 -3.04 -14.44 -14.29
CA GLY A 57 -1.65 -14.10 -14.62
C GLY A 57 -1.31 -14.27 -16.11
N THR A 58 -2.32 -14.30 -16.99
CA THR A 58 -2.13 -14.55 -18.44
C THR A 58 -2.06 -13.27 -19.27
N ASP A 59 -2.49 -12.14 -18.72
CA ASP A 59 -2.46 -10.83 -19.38
C ASP A 59 -1.52 -9.90 -18.59
N LEU A 60 -0.21 -10.14 -18.77
CA LEU A 60 0.85 -9.47 -18.03
C LEU A 60 1.01 -8.00 -18.45
N ILE A 61 1.21 -7.16 -17.45
CA ILE A 61 1.46 -5.73 -17.58
C ILE A 61 2.98 -5.51 -17.46
N PRO A 62 3.64 -4.91 -18.46
CA PRO A 62 5.04 -4.51 -18.34
C PRO A 62 5.24 -3.59 -17.13
N LYS A 63 6.30 -3.81 -16.35
CA LYS A 63 6.60 -3.03 -15.14
C LYS A 63 6.72 -1.53 -15.43
N GLU A 64 7.23 -1.14 -16.59
CA GLU A 64 7.33 0.25 -17.05
C GLU A 64 5.95 0.88 -17.30
N VAL A 65 4.92 0.07 -17.56
CA VAL A 65 3.53 0.53 -17.62
C VAL A 65 2.99 0.74 -16.20
N ALA A 66 3.26 -0.19 -15.28
CA ALA A 66 2.85 -0.04 -13.88
C ALA A 66 3.50 1.18 -13.20
N LEU A 67 4.79 1.43 -13.46
CA LEU A 67 5.55 2.57 -12.95
C LEU A 67 5.00 3.94 -13.38
N ARG A 68 4.18 4.01 -14.45
CA ARG A 68 3.54 5.28 -14.86
C ARG A 68 2.45 5.74 -13.90
N GLY A 69 1.94 4.85 -13.04
CA GLY A 69 0.89 5.18 -12.08
C GLY A 69 -0.45 5.58 -12.70
N GLU A 70 -0.75 5.04 -13.88
CA GLU A 70 -1.98 5.37 -14.65
C GLU A 70 -3.02 4.24 -14.64
N LEU A 71 -2.61 3.05 -14.21
CA LEU A 71 -3.49 1.89 -14.15
C LEU A 71 -4.46 2.03 -12.98
N PRO A 72 -5.78 1.85 -13.17
CA PRO A 72 -6.74 1.93 -12.07
C PRO A 72 -6.57 0.77 -11.08
N ALA A 73 -6.11 -0.39 -11.55
CA ALA A 73 -5.84 -1.55 -10.75
C ALA A 73 -4.86 -2.50 -11.45
N ALA A 74 -4.23 -3.39 -10.67
CA ALA A 74 -3.39 -4.48 -11.18
C ALA A 74 -3.41 -5.67 -10.20
N TRP A 75 -3.48 -6.89 -10.72
CA TRP A 75 -3.26 -8.10 -9.95
C TRP A 75 -1.77 -8.34 -9.76
N VAL A 76 -1.38 -8.80 -8.56
CA VAL A 76 0.01 -9.17 -8.23
C VAL A 76 0.07 -10.56 -7.58
N PRO A 77 1.21 -11.27 -7.71
CA PRO A 77 1.42 -12.55 -7.04
C PRO A 77 1.39 -12.42 -5.51
N TRP A 78 1.07 -13.53 -4.84
CA TRP A 78 1.06 -13.64 -3.39
C TRP A 78 2.42 -13.26 -2.76
N SER A 79 3.53 -13.69 -3.35
CA SER A 79 4.88 -13.34 -2.88
C SER A 79 5.12 -11.83 -2.85
N GLN A 80 4.67 -11.11 -3.88
CA GLN A 80 4.75 -9.65 -3.96
C GLN A 80 3.83 -8.98 -2.94
N HIS A 81 2.65 -9.54 -2.67
CA HIS A 81 1.79 -9.06 -1.58
C HIS A 81 2.46 -9.22 -0.21
N LEU A 82 3.12 -10.34 0.07
CA LEU A 82 3.88 -10.52 1.32
C LEU A 82 5.06 -9.54 1.43
N ALA A 83 5.77 -9.29 0.32
CA ALA A 83 6.83 -8.29 0.27
C ALA A 83 6.31 -6.89 0.58
N HIS A 84 5.15 -6.51 0.01
CA HIS A 84 4.45 -5.26 0.35
C HIS A 84 4.13 -5.18 1.84
N CYS A 85 3.54 -6.22 2.43
CA CYS A 85 3.22 -6.25 3.86
C CYS A 85 4.45 -6.01 4.74
N ALA A 86 5.58 -6.64 4.42
CA ALA A 86 6.84 -6.42 5.12
C ALA A 86 7.41 -5.01 4.91
N LEU A 87 7.27 -4.44 3.71
CA LEU A 87 7.73 -3.09 3.39
C LEU A 87 6.92 -2.03 4.14
N ILE A 88 5.58 -2.16 4.23
CA ILE A 88 4.74 -1.21 4.97
C ILE A 88 5.16 -1.12 6.45
N TRP A 89 5.54 -2.24 7.06
CA TRP A 89 6.10 -2.23 8.42
C TRP A 89 7.42 -1.44 8.51
N ARG A 90 8.32 -1.59 7.53
CA ARG A 90 9.57 -0.80 7.45
C ARG A 90 9.26 0.69 7.27
N LYS A 91 8.33 1.03 6.38
CA LYS A 91 7.90 2.43 6.12
C LYS A 91 7.33 3.07 7.38
N PHE A 92 6.46 2.36 8.10
CA PHE A 92 5.96 2.80 9.40
C PHE A 92 7.10 3.07 10.40
N GLN A 93 7.99 2.10 10.60
CA GLN A 93 9.10 2.25 11.55
C GLN A 93 10.03 3.42 11.20
N ARG A 94 10.30 3.64 9.90
CA ARG A 94 11.10 4.77 9.42
C ARG A 94 10.42 6.10 9.69
N ALA A 95 9.12 6.22 9.39
CA ALA A 95 8.38 7.44 9.66
C ALA A 95 8.31 7.77 11.16
N VAL A 96 8.16 6.77 12.03
CA VAL A 96 8.30 6.96 13.48
C VAL A 96 9.70 7.42 13.86
N SER A 97 10.74 6.75 13.35
CA SER A 97 12.15 7.00 13.73
C SER A 97 12.62 8.39 13.30
N PHE A 98 12.20 8.87 12.13
CA PHE A 98 12.58 10.19 11.61
C PHE A 98 11.58 11.29 11.94
N GLY A 99 10.44 10.94 12.54
CA GLY A 99 9.37 11.90 12.78
C GLY A 99 8.81 12.50 11.49
N TRP A 100 8.60 11.68 10.46
CA TRP A 100 7.97 12.08 9.20
C TRP A 100 6.43 12.02 9.27
N PRO A 101 5.71 12.75 8.41
CA PRO A 101 4.29 12.45 8.21
C PRO A 101 4.13 11.05 7.61
N MET A 102 2.95 10.46 7.77
CA MET A 102 2.62 9.16 7.18
C MET A 102 1.43 9.30 6.24
N ASP A 103 1.41 8.46 5.22
CA ASP A 103 0.21 8.28 4.44
C ASP A 103 -0.86 7.53 5.26
N ASN A 104 -2.15 7.81 5.01
CA ASN A 104 -3.24 7.24 5.80
C ASN A 104 -3.44 5.71 5.62
N TRP A 105 -2.72 5.06 4.71
CA TRP A 105 -2.68 3.60 4.60
C TRP A 105 -1.58 3.01 5.47
N THR A 106 -0.40 3.61 5.50
CA THR A 106 0.72 3.20 6.37
C THR A 106 0.37 3.43 7.84
N SER A 107 -0.33 4.51 8.19
CA SER A 107 -0.74 4.78 9.57
C SER A 107 -1.99 4.01 10.01
N SER A 108 -2.61 3.23 9.14
CA SER A 108 -3.85 2.51 9.44
C SER A 108 -3.57 1.23 10.22
N TYR A 109 -4.13 1.10 11.42
CA TYR A 109 -4.07 -0.16 12.16
C TYR A 109 -4.77 -1.29 11.41
N SER A 110 -5.92 -1.03 10.78
CA SER A 110 -6.64 -2.03 9.97
C SER A 110 -5.76 -2.59 8.85
N HIS A 111 -4.97 -1.73 8.19
CA HIS A 111 -4.02 -2.18 7.18
C HIS A 111 -2.85 -2.96 7.77
N THR A 112 -2.36 -2.55 8.94
CA THR A 112 -1.31 -3.28 9.69
C THR A 112 -1.78 -4.67 10.12
N ASP A 113 -3.02 -4.79 10.62
CA ASP A 113 -3.65 -6.04 11.05
C ASP A 113 -3.86 -7.00 9.86
N HIS A 114 -4.29 -6.48 8.71
CA HIS A 114 -4.32 -7.21 7.45
C HIS A 114 -2.93 -7.72 7.08
N CYS A 115 -1.90 -6.86 7.10
CA CYS A 115 -0.53 -7.26 6.77
C CYS A 115 -0.02 -8.35 7.73
N ALA A 116 -0.21 -8.18 9.04
CA ALA A 116 0.19 -9.15 10.05
C ALA A 116 -0.49 -10.51 9.85
N THR A 117 -1.79 -10.51 9.53
CA THR A 117 -2.55 -11.72 9.24
C THR A 117 -2.02 -12.43 8.00
N ASN A 118 -1.74 -11.69 6.92
CA ASN A 118 -1.26 -12.28 5.67
C ASN A 118 0.17 -12.81 5.80
N LEU A 119 1.05 -12.15 6.56
CA LEU A 119 2.45 -12.56 6.76
C LEU A 119 2.61 -13.93 7.43
N ILE A 120 1.62 -14.38 8.19
CA ILE A 120 1.66 -15.69 8.86
C ILE A 120 0.94 -16.79 8.08
N ARG A 121 0.26 -16.46 6.97
CA ARG A 121 -0.45 -17.45 6.15
C ARG A 121 0.51 -18.34 5.37
N ARG A 122 0.11 -19.61 5.19
CA ARG A 122 0.91 -20.67 4.56
C ARG A 122 0.10 -21.50 3.55
N ASP A 123 -1.15 -21.13 3.32
CA ASP A 123 -2.16 -21.84 2.54
C ASP A 123 -2.28 -21.35 1.09
N LEU A 124 -1.42 -20.41 0.67
CA LEU A 124 -1.46 -19.79 -0.66
C LEU A 124 -0.15 -20.00 -1.40
N GLU A 125 -0.25 -20.32 -2.68
CA GLU A 125 0.92 -20.47 -3.56
C GLU A 125 1.53 -19.11 -3.89
N GLU A 126 2.85 -19.02 -3.79
CA GLU A 126 3.61 -17.76 -3.97
C GLU A 126 3.38 -17.09 -5.33
N ALA A 127 3.24 -17.88 -6.39
CA ALA A 127 3.06 -17.38 -7.75
C ALA A 127 1.60 -17.03 -8.10
N SER A 128 0.63 -17.35 -7.24
CA SER A 128 -0.79 -17.09 -7.53
C SER A 128 -1.09 -15.59 -7.51
N PHE A 129 -1.66 -15.05 -8.59
CA PHE A 129 -2.12 -13.66 -8.70
C PHE A 129 -3.43 -13.47 -7.94
N ASN A 130 -3.34 -13.36 -6.61
CA ASN A 130 -4.50 -13.35 -5.72
C ASN A 130 -4.77 -12.00 -5.05
N SER A 131 -3.93 -11.00 -5.33
CA SER A 131 -4.03 -9.68 -4.70
C SER A 131 -4.25 -8.61 -5.75
N LEU A 132 -5.39 -7.93 -5.65
CA LEU A 132 -5.75 -6.81 -6.51
C LEU A 132 -5.36 -5.49 -5.85
N LEU A 133 -4.41 -4.79 -6.46
CA LEU A 133 -4.02 -3.44 -6.09
C LEU A 133 -4.95 -2.45 -6.78
N TYR A 134 -5.45 -1.45 -6.05
CA TYR A 134 -6.21 -0.33 -6.60
C TYR A 134 -5.40 0.95 -6.47
N LEU A 135 -5.48 1.82 -7.48
CA LEU A 135 -4.77 3.10 -7.49
C LEU A 135 -5.32 4.02 -6.39
N LYS A 136 -4.42 4.51 -5.53
CA LYS A 136 -4.77 5.33 -4.36
C LYS A 136 -4.19 6.74 -4.45
N TYR A 137 -4.87 7.65 -3.74
CA TYR A 137 -4.42 9.02 -3.49
C TYR A 137 -4.54 9.31 -2.00
N PRO A 138 -3.66 8.72 -1.17
CA PRO A 138 -3.74 8.88 0.27
C PRO A 138 -3.50 10.33 0.71
N THR A 139 -3.96 10.61 1.92
CA THR A 139 -3.59 11.84 2.64
C THR A 139 -2.23 11.63 3.32
N CYS A 140 -1.47 12.71 3.53
CA CYS A 140 -0.14 12.70 4.16
C CYS A 140 -0.09 13.71 5.30
N ASP A 141 -0.02 13.24 6.55
CA ASP A 141 0.02 14.11 7.72
C ASP A 141 0.55 13.43 8.99
N PHE A 142 0.48 14.13 10.12
CA PHE A 142 0.93 13.69 11.45
C PHE A 142 -0.19 13.11 12.33
N ARG A 143 -1.38 12.77 11.79
CA ARG A 143 -2.49 12.24 12.61
C ARG A 143 -2.10 10.98 13.37
N TRP A 144 -1.12 10.22 12.88
CA TRP A 144 -0.56 9.06 13.57
C TRP A 144 0.04 9.37 14.96
N ARG A 145 0.37 10.64 15.25
CA ARG A 145 0.86 11.08 16.56
C ARG A 145 -0.24 11.39 17.56
N THR A 146 -1.46 11.59 17.08
CA THR A 146 -2.59 11.94 17.94
C THR A 146 -3.09 10.66 18.61
N PRO A 147 -3.03 10.56 19.94
CA PRO A 147 -3.59 9.41 20.65
C PRO A 147 -5.09 9.30 20.38
N ILE A 148 -5.56 8.06 20.18
CA ILE A 148 -6.99 7.76 20.04
C ILE A 148 -7.50 7.00 21.27
N THR A 149 -8.78 7.15 21.55
CA THR A 149 -9.47 6.42 22.62
C THR A 149 -9.67 4.95 22.25
N PRO A 150 -9.91 4.05 23.23
CA PRO A 150 -10.26 2.66 22.94
C PRO A 150 -11.51 2.51 22.05
N ALA A 151 -12.46 3.44 22.15
CA ALA A 151 -13.67 3.45 21.32
C ALA A 151 -13.34 3.78 19.86
N GLU A 152 -12.51 4.80 19.62
CA GLU A 152 -12.03 5.15 18.28
C GLU A 152 -11.17 4.05 17.67
N PHE A 153 -10.28 3.43 18.47
CA PHE A 153 -9.51 2.27 18.03
C PHE A 153 -10.43 1.14 17.59
N LYS A 154 -11.43 0.77 18.41
CA LYS A 154 -12.41 -0.26 18.07
C LYS A 154 -13.20 0.08 16.80
N ALA A 155 -13.53 1.36 16.57
CA ALA A 155 -14.21 1.82 15.36
C ALA A 155 -13.31 1.77 14.11
N SER A 156 -11.99 1.82 14.27
CA SER A 156 -11.02 1.74 13.18
C SER A 156 -10.70 0.32 12.71
N LEU A 157 -11.06 -0.69 13.52
CA LEU A 157 -10.87 -2.09 13.16
C LEU A 157 -11.74 -2.45 11.95
N PRO A 158 -11.26 -3.33 11.05
CA PRO A 158 -12.13 -3.87 10.03
C PRO A 158 -13.35 -4.50 10.72
N ALA A 159 -14.55 -4.27 10.18
CA ALA A 159 -15.73 -4.97 10.65
C ALA A 159 -15.37 -6.46 10.67
N ALA A 160 -15.46 -7.09 11.86
CA ALA A 160 -15.03 -8.46 12.04
C ALA A 160 -15.51 -9.28 10.84
N ALA A 161 -14.60 -10.00 10.19
CA ALA A 161 -14.94 -10.97 9.18
C ALA A 161 -15.85 -12.02 9.84
N ALA A 162 -17.15 -11.73 9.89
CA ALA A 162 -18.19 -12.52 10.53
C ALA A 162 -18.48 -13.83 9.76
N ASN A 163 -17.52 -14.30 8.96
CA ASN A 163 -17.66 -15.44 8.07
C ASN A 163 -16.38 -16.30 8.00
N HIS A 164 -15.59 -16.39 9.07
CA HIS A 164 -14.81 -17.62 9.28
C HIS A 164 -15.75 -18.75 9.73
N LYS A 165 -16.57 -19.23 8.78
CA LYS A 165 -17.09 -20.59 8.87
C LYS A 165 -15.90 -21.50 8.60
N HIS A 166 -15.37 -22.09 9.67
CA HIS A 166 -14.58 -23.30 9.58
C HIS A 166 -15.44 -24.39 8.92
N ASN A 167 -15.36 -24.52 7.59
CA ASN A 167 -15.73 -25.76 6.94
C ASN A 167 -14.50 -26.66 6.96
N HIS A 168 -14.34 -27.39 8.07
CA HIS A 168 -13.62 -28.64 8.04
C HIS A 168 -14.53 -29.67 7.37
N SER A 169 -14.10 -30.19 6.23
CA SER A 169 -14.52 -31.49 5.69
C SER A 169 -13.29 -32.39 5.69
#